data_AF-A0A5B9D5Y5-F1
#
_entry.id   AF-A0A5B9D5Y5-F1
#
_cell.length_a   1.000
_cell.length_b   1.000
_cell.length_c   1.000
_cell.angle_alpha   90.00
_cell.angle_beta   90.00
_cell.angle_gamma   90.00
#
_symmetry.space_group_name_H-M   'P 1'
#
loop_
_entity.id
_entity.type
_entity.pdbx_description
1 polymer ?
#
loop_
_entity_poly.entity_id
_entity_poly.type
_entity_poly.pdbx_seq_one_letter_code
_entity_poly.pdbx_strand_id
1 'polypeptide(L)'
;MSKNTKINASEKVEIQDELIITESSLVLIILHDKKKLILEQILEKDMTIQDLRQKIGLNPGTIKRHLDDLKLHNLVFESRIEKNDYNITMKYYRAVARSFKINIQIP
;
A
#
# COMPACT_ATOMS: atom_id res chain seq x y z
N MET A 1 19.08 -11.24 -21.77
CA MET A 1 19.79 -10.61 -20.63
C MET A 1 18.79 -9.74 -19.88
N SER A 2 18.20 -10.29 -18.82
CA SER A 2 17.16 -9.63 -18.03
C SER A 2 17.78 -8.51 -17.20
N LYS A 3 17.40 -7.26 -17.48
CA LYS A 3 17.79 -6.12 -16.66
C LYS A 3 17.04 -6.20 -15.33
N ASN A 4 17.72 -6.71 -14.31
CA ASN A 4 17.33 -6.57 -12.92
C ASN A 4 17.43 -5.08 -12.55
N THR A 5 16.33 -4.35 -12.65
CA THR A 5 16.23 -3.00 -12.14
C THR A 5 16.15 -3.07 -10.62
N LYS A 6 17.31 -2.87 -9.96
CA LYS A 6 17.36 -2.53 -8.54
C LYS A 6 16.69 -1.16 -8.41
N ILE A 7 15.45 -1.15 -7.92
CA ILE A 7 14.73 0.10 -7.63
C ILE A 7 15.38 0.69 -6.39
N ASN A 8 16.12 1.78 -6.58
CA ASN A 8 16.82 2.51 -5.53
C ASN A 8 15.79 3.12 -4.55
N ALA A 9 16.07 2.99 -3.26
CA ALA A 9 15.24 3.46 -2.15
C ALA A 9 15.23 5.00 -1.96
N SER A 10 15.34 5.78 -3.04
CA SER A 10 15.58 7.23 -2.98
C SER A 10 14.70 8.09 -3.89
N GLU A 11 13.78 7.52 -4.66
CA GLU A 11 12.75 8.33 -5.32
C GLU A 11 11.64 8.63 -4.32
N LYS A 12 11.54 9.91 -3.95
CA LYS A 12 10.48 10.42 -3.11
C LYS A 12 9.17 10.29 -3.89
N VAL A 13 8.41 9.24 -3.61
CA VAL A 13 7.11 9.01 -4.25
C VAL A 13 6.19 10.19 -3.91
N GLU A 14 5.79 10.94 -4.93
CA GLU A 14 4.82 12.01 -4.80
C GLU A 14 3.43 11.41 -4.58
N ILE A 15 2.78 11.80 -3.48
CA ILE A 15 1.44 11.31 -3.14
C ILE A 15 0.43 12.13 -3.94
N GLN A 16 -0.32 11.46 -4.81
CA GLN A 16 -1.38 12.09 -5.60
C GLN A 16 -2.57 12.48 -4.73
N ASP A 17 -3.29 13.55 -5.07
CA ASP A 17 -4.52 13.88 -4.33
C ASP A 17 -5.63 12.86 -4.62
N GLU A 18 -5.80 12.46 -5.89
CA GLU A 18 -6.78 11.47 -6.32
C GLU A 18 -6.17 10.53 -7.38
N LEU A 19 -6.36 9.22 -7.24
CA LEU A 19 -6.06 8.24 -8.27
C LEU A 19 -7.35 7.68 -8.87
N ILE A 20 -7.56 7.91 -10.18
CA ILE A 20 -8.71 7.36 -10.91
C ILE A 20 -8.35 5.97 -11.44
N ILE A 21 -9.22 5.00 -11.17
CA ILE A 21 -9.05 3.60 -11.54
C ILE A 21 -10.12 3.23 -12.55
N THR A 22 -9.65 2.93 -13.75
CA THR A 22 -10.46 2.51 -14.90
C THR A 22 -10.33 1.01 -15.19
N GLU A 23 -9.24 0.39 -14.77
CA GLU A 23 -8.95 -1.01 -15.05
C GLU A 23 -9.74 -1.93 -14.09
N SER A 24 -10.61 -2.78 -14.65
CA SER A 24 -11.45 -3.71 -13.87
C SER A 24 -10.65 -4.63 -12.95
N SER A 25 -9.42 -5.00 -13.32
CA SER A 25 -8.53 -5.83 -12.50
C SER A 25 -8.13 -5.13 -11.20
N LEU A 26 -7.83 -3.82 -11.24
CA LEU A 26 -7.49 -3.02 -10.07
C LEU A 26 -8.70 -2.75 -9.18
N VAL A 27 -9.88 -2.63 -9.78
CA VAL A 27 -11.14 -2.48 -9.04
C VAL A 27 -11.37 -3.69 -8.13
N LEU A 28 -11.19 -4.92 -8.64
CA LEU A 28 -11.31 -6.13 -7.83
C LEU A 28 -10.30 -6.19 -6.68
N ILE A 29 -9.10 -5.63 -6.87
CA ILE A 29 -8.08 -5.58 -5.83
C ILE A 29 -8.46 -4.60 -4.73
N ILE A 30 -8.90 -3.39 -5.07
CA ILE A 30 -9.22 -2.36 -4.07
C ILE A 30 -10.52 -2.63 -3.35
N LEU A 31 -11.51 -3.25 -4.02
CA LEU A 31 -12.77 -3.62 -3.39
C LEU A 31 -12.69 -4.90 -2.55
N HIS A 32 -11.57 -5.63 -2.57
CA HIS A 32 -11.38 -6.75 -1.66
C HIS A 32 -11.34 -6.26 -0.20
N ASP A 33 -12.30 -6.68 0.61
CA ASP A 33 -12.56 -6.20 1.98
C ASP A 33 -11.30 -5.91 2.81
N LYS A 34 -10.40 -6.90 2.95
CA LYS A 34 -9.19 -6.75 3.77
C LYS A 34 -8.19 -5.76 3.19
N LYS A 35 -8.09 -5.67 1.86
CA LYS A 35 -7.17 -4.75 1.18
C LYS A 35 -7.71 -3.33 1.28
N LYS A 36 -9.03 -3.17 1.10
CA LYS A 36 -9.74 -1.92 1.35
C LYS A 36 -9.49 -1.40 2.76
N LEU A 37 -9.72 -2.24 3.77
CA LEU A 37 -9.48 -1.89 5.18
C LEU A 37 -8.04 -1.45 5.44
N ILE A 38 -7.04 -2.16 4.89
CA ILE A 38 -5.63 -1.78 5.00
C ILE A 38 -5.39 -0.43 4.32
N LEU A 39 -5.88 -0.27 3.09
CA LEU A 39 -5.67 0.93 2.27
C LEU A 39 -6.24 2.17 2.96
N GLU A 40 -7.46 2.08 3.48
CA GLU A 40 -8.13 3.14 4.25
C GLU A 40 -7.28 3.64 5.42
N GLN A 41 -6.60 2.74 6.15
CA GLN A 41 -5.76 3.15 7.27
C GLN A 41 -4.51 3.92 6.83
N ILE A 42 -4.02 3.68 5.61
CA ILE A 42 -2.78 4.28 5.09
C ILE A 42 -3.02 5.38 4.04
N LEU A 43 -4.25 5.91 3.93
CA LEU A 43 -4.62 7.05 3.07
C LEU A 43 -4.16 8.40 3.63
N GLU A 44 -4.17 8.59 4.95
CA GLU A 44 -3.80 9.86 5.59
C GLU A 44 -2.41 9.90 6.23
N LYS A 45 -1.94 8.77 6.76
CA LYS A 45 -0.58 8.62 7.30
C LYS A 45 0.01 7.27 6.93
N ASP A 46 1.32 7.16 7.04
CA ASP A 46 1.98 5.87 6.90
C ASP A 46 1.88 5.04 8.19
N MET A 47 1.91 3.72 8.03
CA MET A 47 1.77 2.77 9.13
C MET A 47 2.64 1.54 8.93
N THR A 48 3.08 0.96 10.03
CA THR A 48 3.74 -0.35 10.02
C THR A 48 2.70 -1.48 10.02
N ILE A 49 3.17 -2.70 9.77
CA ILE A 49 2.33 -3.91 9.91
C ILE A 49 1.77 -4.04 11.34
N GLN A 50 2.54 -3.63 12.36
CA GLN A 50 2.08 -3.70 13.74
C GLN A 50 1.00 -2.67 14.04
N ASP A 51 1.12 -1.44 13.53
CA ASP A 51 0.10 -0.40 13.68
C ASP A 51 -1.23 -0.85 13.02
N LEU A 52 -1.13 -1.42 11.81
CA LEU A 52 -2.28 -1.97 11.10
C LEU A 52 -2.92 -3.12 11.90
N ARG A 53 -2.13 -4.06 12.42
CA ARG A 53 -2.65 -5.13 13.28
C ARG A 53 -3.43 -4.55 14.46
N GLN A 54 -2.87 -3.57 15.15
CA GLN A 54 -3.52 -2.95 16.31
C GLN A 54 -4.82 -2.25 15.94
N LYS A 55 -4.89 -1.59 14.77
CA LYS A 55 -6.08 -0.86 14.33
C LYS A 55 -7.20 -1.74 13.77
N ILE A 56 -6.88 -2.70 12.89
CA ILE A 56 -7.89 -3.47 12.15
C ILE A 56 -7.97 -4.94 12.56
N GLY A 57 -7.19 -5.37 13.55
CA GLY A 57 -7.27 -6.71 14.13
C GLY A 57 -6.82 -7.86 13.23
N LEU A 58 -6.28 -7.58 12.05
CA LEU A 58 -5.80 -8.62 11.12
C LEU A 58 -4.46 -9.21 11.56
N ASN A 59 -4.25 -10.49 11.26
CA ASN A 59 -2.97 -11.17 11.47
C ASN A 59 -1.84 -10.49 10.66
N PRO A 60 -0.67 -10.20 11.24
CA PRO A 60 0.51 -9.66 10.54
C PRO A 60 0.84 -10.34 9.22
N GLY A 61 0.78 -11.67 9.14
CA GLY A 61 1.06 -12.40 7.90
C GLY A 61 0.05 -12.09 6.78
N THR A 62 -1.22 -11.91 7.16
CA THR A 62 -2.29 -11.50 6.22
C THR A 62 -2.10 -10.06 5.78
N ILE A 63 -1.77 -9.15 6.70
CA ILE A 63 -1.48 -7.75 6.38
C ILE A 63 -0.30 -7.65 5.42
N LYS A 64 0.81 -8.34 5.72
CA LYS A 64 1.99 -8.37 4.86
C LYS A 64 1.64 -8.83 3.45
N ARG A 65 0.93 -9.97 3.31
CA ARG A 65 0.53 -10.50 2.00
C ARG A 65 -0.31 -9.51 1.21
N HIS A 66 -1.23 -8.81 1.87
CA HIS A 66 -2.08 -7.81 1.21
C HIS A 66 -1.32 -6.52 0.86
N LEU A 67 -0.39 -6.07 1.68
CA LEU A 67 0.49 -4.95 1.35
C LEU A 67 1.43 -5.28 0.18
N ASP A 68 2.00 -6.48 0.15
CA ASP A 68 2.85 -6.94 -0.95
C ASP A 68 2.07 -6.94 -2.28
N ASP A 69 0.82 -7.42 -2.25
CA ASP A 69 -0.08 -7.42 -3.40
C ASP A 69 -0.48 -6.00 -3.84
N LEU A 70 -0.89 -5.13 -2.90
CA LEU A 70 -1.17 -3.73 -3.20
C LEU A 70 0.07 -3.00 -3.76
N LYS A 71 1.27 -3.33 -3.28
CA LYS A 71 2.53 -2.74 -3.74
C LYS A 71 2.88 -3.22 -5.16
N LEU A 72 2.64 -4.50 -5.46
CA LEU A 72 2.79 -5.07 -6.80
C LEU A 72 1.93 -4.31 -7.84
N HIS A 73 0.76 -3.83 -7.42
CA HIS A 73 -0.15 -3.04 -8.24
C HIS A 73 0.06 -1.52 -8.15
N ASN A 74 1.17 -1.06 -7.56
CA ASN A 74 1.52 0.35 -7.39
C ASN A 74 0.44 1.18 -6.66
N LEU A 75 -0.29 0.56 -5.73
CA LEU A 75 -1.30 1.24 -4.90
C LEU A 75 -0.73 1.71 -3.57
N VAL A 76 0.38 1.11 -3.13
CA VAL A 76 1.07 1.44 -1.89
C VAL A 76 2.59 1.37 -2.09
N PHE A 77 3.35 2.05 -1.23
CA PHE A 77 4.80 2.02 -1.22
C PHE A 77 5.38 2.00 0.20
N GLU A 78 6.64 1.60 0.32
CA GLU A 78 7.41 1.73 1.57
C GLU A 78 7.91 3.18 1.66
N SER A 79 7.28 3.97 2.53
CA SER A 79 7.53 5.42 2.68
C SER A 79 8.82 5.71 3.44
N ARG A 80 9.10 4.92 4.49
CA ARG A 80 10.33 4.98 5.26
C ARG A 80 10.62 3.65 5.94
N ILE A 81 11.89 3.48 6.28
CA ILE A 81 12.39 2.35 7.05
C ILE A 81 13.16 2.92 8.24
N GLU A 82 12.76 2.52 9.44
CA GLU A 82 13.37 2.98 10.69
C GLU A 82 13.76 1.79 11.55
N LYS A 83 14.66 2.00 12.50
CA LYS A 83 14.91 1.03 13.57
C LYS A 83 14.23 1.55 14.84
N ASN A 84 13.55 0.65 15.54
CA ASN A 84 13.06 0.98 16.88
C ASN A 84 14.18 0.87 17.93
N ASP A 85 13.84 1.14 19.20
CA ASP A 85 14.76 1.09 20.34
C ASP A 85 15.41 -0.29 20.56
N TYR A 86 14.77 -1.35 20.05
CA TYR A 86 15.26 -2.73 20.10
C TYR A 86 16.07 -3.12 18.85
N ASN A 87 16.45 -2.15 18.02
CA ASN A 87 17.19 -2.34 16.77
C ASN A 87 16.44 -3.22 15.74
N ILE A 88 15.11 -3.31 15.85
CA ILE A 88 14.22 -4.02 14.91
C ILE A 88 13.87 -3.09 13.76
N THR A 89 14.04 -3.57 12.53
CA THR A 89 13.68 -2.85 11.31
C THR A 89 12.16 -2.76 11.15
N MET A 90 11.64 -1.54 11.18
CA MET A 90 10.25 -1.18 10.96
C MET A 90 10.08 -0.58 9.57
N LYS A 91 9.17 -1.16 8.77
CA LYS A 91 8.78 -0.64 7.46
C LYS A 91 7.44 0.07 7.56
N TYR A 92 7.38 1.30 7.09
CA TYR A 92 6.16 2.10 7.05
C TYR A 92 5.59 2.14 5.64
N TYR A 93 4.30 1.87 5.52
CA TYR A 93 3.57 1.78 4.26
C TYR A 93 2.62 2.94 4.11
N ARG A 94 2.54 3.51 2.91
CA ARG A 94 1.69 4.64 2.53
C ARG A 94 0.95 4.31 1.23
N ALA A 95 -0.30 4.74 1.10
CA ALA A 95 -0.97 4.75 -0.20
C ALA A 95 -0.30 5.75 -1.16
N VAL A 96 -0.33 5.47 -2.47
CA VAL A 96 0.20 6.38 -3.49
C VAL A 96 -0.67 7.62 -3.73
N ALA A 97 -1.90 7.62 -3.20
CA ALA A 97 -2.86 8.70 -3.33
C ALA A 97 -3.65 8.93 -2.03
N ARG A 98 -4.24 10.12 -1.87
CA ARG A 98 -5.12 10.46 -0.73
C ARG A 98 -6.54 9.95 -0.92
N SER A 99 -7.01 9.80 -2.16
CA SER A 99 -8.27 9.16 -2.51
C SER A 99 -8.12 8.25 -3.73
N PHE A 100 -8.97 7.23 -3.82
CA PHE A 100 -9.09 6.37 -4.99
C PHE A 100 -10.52 6.46 -5.52
N LYS A 101 -10.67 6.74 -6.82
CA LYS A 101 -11.96 6.86 -7.48
C LYS A 101 -12.09 5.78 -8.55
N ILE A 102 -13.10 4.94 -8.44
CA ILE A 102 -13.38 3.91 -9.43
C ILE A 102 -14.29 4.50 -10.51
N ASN A 103 -13.89 4.39 -11.77
CA ASN A 103 -14.67 4.81 -12.92
C ASN A 103 -14.70 3.69 -13.97
N ILE A 104 -15.79 2.93 -14.01
CA ILE A 104 -16.01 1.85 -14.97
C ILE A 104 -17.17 2.24 -15.88
N GLN A 105 -16.98 2.07 -17.19
CA GLN A 105 -18.04 2.14 -18.17
C GLN A 105 -18.41 0.72 -18.61
N ILE A 106 -19.65 0.32 -18.36
CA ILE A 106 -20.23 -0.90 -18.94
C ILE A 106 -21.05 -0.44 -20.16
N PRO A 107 -20.82 -1.05 -21.34
CA PRO A 107 -21.59 -0.73 -22.55
C PRO A 107 -23.07 -1.08 -22.41
#